data_AF-A0A0A1XPG6-F1
#
_entry.id   AF-A0A0A1XPG6-F1
#
_cell.length_a   1.000
_cell.length_b   1.000
_cell.length_c   1.000
_cell.angle_alpha   90.00
_cell.angle_beta   90.00
_cell.angle_gamma   90.00
#
_symmetry.space_group_name_H-M   'P 1'
#
loop_
_entity.id
_entity.type
_entity.pdbx_description
1 polymer ?
#
loop_
_entity_poly.entity_id
_entity_poly.type
_entity_poly.pdbx_seq_one_letter_code
_entity_poly.pdbx_strand_id
1 'polypeptide(L)'
;MHRSESLNKLMKIFILAFLCNEMHSSLTQSNAAEHPFDAYPSSLNGSEATLEHAYYQASIRLAIEDYMFGEGHICGGAVIAPSVVLTVAHCIHNYQTQTSRHPAELKVVMGTLNRYQRDEHTLVYGVTHVHRPRTFNTHSLHDDIAIIMLERDIPPAHPTVKPITLSLTALRNVKVSETMADDAVKQHKLVVTSWLVTKEHLPYTQLMSFNATQLSGQKCADKYGQIYGPDMVCVGYLGSQAQETACQQDAGAPLVENNQLLALNGKQSVDCKSNADPVTFVDVSHHANWILEKIGDGKNCNSSIWGMLAFLIFTIWTARRTKYFKFWL
;
A
#
# COMPACT_ATOMS: atom_id res chain seq x y z
N MET A 1 34.16 32.62 -33.97
CA MET A 1 32.84 31.97 -34.13
C MET A 1 32.68 30.66 -33.34
N HIS A 2 33.71 29.82 -33.17
CA HIS A 2 33.56 28.48 -32.57
C HIS A 2 33.25 28.42 -31.05
N ARG A 3 33.61 29.46 -30.28
CA ARG A 3 33.45 29.50 -28.81
C ARG A 3 31.99 29.67 -28.34
N SER A 4 31.16 30.32 -29.16
CA SER A 4 29.73 30.56 -28.87
C SER A 4 28.91 29.27 -28.98
N GLU A 5 29.25 28.42 -29.95
CA GLU A 5 28.53 27.17 -30.20
C GLU A 5 28.73 26.12 -29.10
N SER A 6 29.94 26.03 -28.54
CA SER A 6 30.26 25.13 -27.44
C SER A 6 29.63 25.55 -26.11
N LEU A 7 29.53 26.86 -25.85
CA LEU A 7 28.86 27.41 -24.68
C LEU A 7 27.35 27.14 -24.73
N ASN A 8 26.75 27.26 -25.91
CA ASN A 8 25.34 26.94 -26.12
C ASN A 8 25.05 25.44 -25.92
N LYS A 9 25.97 24.54 -26.26
CA LYS A 9 25.82 23.09 -26.01
C LYS A 9 25.94 22.75 -24.53
N LEU A 10 26.91 23.34 -23.82
CA LEU A 10 27.06 23.14 -22.37
C LEU A 10 25.87 23.73 -21.60
N MET A 11 25.39 24.90 -22.00
CA MET A 11 24.21 25.51 -21.39
C MET A 11 22.95 24.65 -21.59
N LYS A 12 22.78 24.02 -22.76
CA LYS A 12 21.68 23.07 -23.01
C LYS A 12 21.76 21.82 -22.13
N ILE A 13 22.96 21.28 -21.91
CA ILE A 13 23.16 20.12 -21.02
C ILE A 13 22.89 20.49 -19.55
N PHE A 14 23.34 21.68 -19.11
CA PHE A 14 23.04 22.18 -17.77
C PHE A 14 21.55 22.43 -17.57
N ILE A 15 20.85 23.01 -18.55
CA ILE A 15 19.39 23.18 -18.50
C ILE A 15 18.70 21.82 -18.42
N LEU A 16 19.12 20.82 -19.21
CA LEU A 16 18.55 19.48 -19.16
C LEU A 16 18.78 18.81 -17.79
N ALA A 17 19.99 18.94 -17.22
CA ALA A 17 20.31 18.41 -15.89
C ALA A 17 19.58 19.13 -14.76
N PHE A 18 19.37 20.44 -14.89
CA PHE A 18 18.60 21.24 -13.93
C PHE A 18 17.12 20.89 -13.98
N LEU A 19 16.55 20.73 -15.18
CA LEU A 19 15.18 20.26 -15.37
C LEU A 19 14.96 18.83 -14.87
N CYS A 20 15.98 17.96 -14.92
CA CYS A 20 15.92 16.62 -14.34
C CYS A 20 16.01 16.60 -12.80
N ASN A 21 16.64 17.62 -12.17
CA ASN A 21 16.72 17.75 -10.71
C ASN A 21 15.54 18.50 -10.09
N GLU A 22 14.89 19.38 -10.85
CA GLU A 22 13.75 20.20 -10.40
C GLU A 22 12.40 19.49 -10.55
N MET A 23 12.34 18.24 -11.03
CA MET A 23 11.11 17.46 -11.03
C MET A 23 10.81 16.86 -9.63
N HIS A 24 10.94 17.67 -8.58
CA HIS A 24 10.17 17.47 -7.36
C HIS A 24 8.90 18.29 -7.52
N SER A 25 7.76 17.61 -7.62
CA SER A 25 6.45 18.22 -7.57
C SER A 25 6.21 18.83 -6.18
N SER A 26 6.70 20.04 -5.94
CA SER A 26 6.24 20.89 -4.86
C SER A 26 4.90 21.52 -5.26
N LEU A 27 3.84 20.73 -5.19
CA LEU A 27 2.49 21.29 -5.06
C LEU A 27 2.07 21.14 -3.59
N THR A 28 2.46 22.14 -2.80
CA THR A 28 1.79 22.46 -1.55
C THR A 28 0.42 23.04 -1.90
N GLN A 29 -0.59 22.18 -1.93
CA GLN A 29 -1.97 22.62 -1.83
C GLN A 29 -2.41 22.39 -0.38
N SER A 30 -2.25 23.42 0.45
CA SER A 30 -2.99 23.55 1.69
C SER A 30 -4.40 23.99 1.30
N ASN A 31 -5.37 23.09 1.40
CA ASN A 31 -6.78 23.42 1.59
C ASN A 31 -7.44 22.16 2.16
N ALA A 32 -7.60 22.13 3.49
CA ALA A 32 -8.54 21.23 4.12
C ALA A 32 -9.94 21.72 3.72
N ALA A 33 -10.50 21.15 2.66
CA ALA A 33 -11.92 21.27 2.41
C ALA A 33 -12.62 20.36 3.43
N GLU A 34 -13.45 20.94 4.29
CA GLU A 34 -14.42 20.20 5.09
C GLU A 34 -15.37 19.49 4.12
N HIS A 35 -15.10 18.21 3.83
CA HIS A 35 -16.02 17.36 3.09
C HIS A 35 -17.10 16.83 4.05
N PRO A 36 -18.39 16.97 3.72
CA PRO A 36 -19.51 16.72 4.64
C PRO A 36 -19.92 15.24 4.76
N PHE A 37 -19.00 14.29 4.63
CA PHE A 37 -19.31 12.85 4.61
C PHE A 37 -18.84 12.12 5.88
N ASP A 38 -19.21 12.66 7.05
CA ASP A 38 -18.84 12.14 8.37
C ASP A 38 -19.92 11.25 9.01
N ALA A 39 -20.94 10.82 8.26
CA ALA A 39 -21.92 9.90 8.81
C ALA A 39 -21.30 8.49 8.87
N TYR A 40 -20.62 8.17 9.98
CA TYR A 40 -20.34 6.77 10.32
C TYR A 40 -21.66 6.02 10.22
N PRO A 41 -21.76 4.94 9.42
CA PRO A 41 -22.97 4.14 9.46
C PRO A 41 -23.06 3.61 10.89
N SER A 42 -24.05 4.08 11.65
CA SER A 42 -24.29 3.65 13.03
C SER A 42 -24.55 2.14 13.15
N SER A 43 -24.72 1.47 12.01
CA SER A 43 -24.83 0.03 11.87
C SER A 43 -23.49 -0.70 11.77
N LEU A 44 -22.32 -0.06 11.76
CA LEU A 44 -21.04 -0.76 11.77
C LEU A 44 -20.53 -0.98 13.19
N ASN A 45 -20.07 -2.21 13.49
CA ASN A 45 -19.53 -2.56 14.81
C ASN A 45 -18.01 -2.36 14.89
N GLY A 46 -17.57 -1.13 14.66
CA GLY A 46 -16.17 -0.71 14.75
C GLY A 46 -15.95 0.44 15.71
N SER A 47 -14.69 0.72 15.98
CA SER A 47 -14.24 1.88 16.75
C SER A 47 -13.25 2.68 15.93
N GLU A 48 -13.12 3.98 16.16
CA GLU A 48 -12.10 4.77 15.48
C GLU A 48 -10.71 4.19 15.78
N ALA A 49 -9.91 4.02 14.73
CA ALA A 49 -8.54 3.56 14.88
C ALA A 49 -7.69 4.67 15.52
N THR A 50 -6.73 4.26 16.34
CA THR A 50 -5.71 5.15 16.89
C THR A 50 -4.40 4.96 16.13
N LEU A 51 -3.57 6.00 16.04
CA LEU A 51 -2.25 5.90 15.42
C LEU A 51 -1.40 4.78 16.03
N GLU A 52 -1.48 4.59 17.35
CA GLU A 52 -0.75 3.52 18.06
C GLU A 52 -0.94 2.13 17.44
N HIS A 53 -2.17 1.84 17.03
CA HIS A 53 -2.59 0.54 16.51
C HIS A 53 -2.63 0.51 14.97
N ALA A 54 -2.25 1.60 14.29
CA ALA A 54 -2.36 1.72 12.83
C ALA A 54 -1.18 2.45 12.18
N TYR A 55 -0.01 2.54 12.84
CA TYR A 55 1.18 3.23 12.32
C TYR A 55 1.69 2.69 10.97
N TYR A 56 1.32 1.47 10.60
CA TYR A 56 1.68 0.85 9.33
C TYR A 56 0.66 1.13 8.22
N GLN A 57 -0.49 1.73 8.52
CA GLN A 57 -1.57 1.90 7.55
C GLN A 57 -1.10 2.76 6.37
N ALA A 58 -1.29 2.24 5.17
CA ALA A 58 -0.97 2.92 3.92
C ALA A 58 -2.22 3.10 3.06
N SER A 59 -2.36 4.28 2.46
CA SER A 59 -3.37 4.63 1.49
C SER A 59 -2.72 4.65 0.11
N ILE A 60 -3.03 3.67 -0.74
CA ILE A 60 -2.56 3.60 -2.12
C ILE A 60 -3.51 4.45 -2.96
N ARG A 61 -2.95 5.42 -3.69
CA ARG A 61 -3.73 6.39 -4.45
C ARG A 61 -3.30 6.47 -5.90
N LEU A 62 -4.26 6.68 -6.79
CA LEU A 62 -4.00 7.14 -8.16
C LEU A 62 -3.64 8.62 -8.12
N ALA A 63 -2.43 8.94 -8.57
CA ALA A 63 -1.89 10.28 -8.46
C ALA A 63 -2.72 11.32 -9.25
N ILE A 64 -3.26 10.92 -10.39
CA ILE A 64 -4.09 11.78 -11.25
C ILE A 64 -5.52 11.96 -10.73
N GLU A 65 -6.03 11.03 -9.92
CA GLU A 65 -7.41 11.09 -9.40
C GLU A 65 -7.48 11.76 -8.02
N ASP A 66 -6.34 12.00 -7.37
CA ASP A 66 -6.25 12.67 -6.06
C ASP A 66 -6.23 14.20 -6.20
N TYR A 67 -7.19 14.76 -6.97
CA TYR A 67 -7.36 16.20 -7.19
C TYR A 67 -7.67 16.92 -5.88
N MET A 68 -8.66 16.41 -5.14
CA MET A 68 -8.82 16.72 -3.72
C MET A 68 -8.06 15.66 -2.93
N PHE A 69 -7.30 16.11 -1.93
CA PHE A 69 -6.48 15.21 -1.13
C PHE A 69 -7.36 14.14 -0.46
N GLY A 70 -7.21 12.88 -0.85
CA GLY A 70 -7.97 11.75 -0.32
C GLY A 70 -8.84 11.04 -1.37
N GLU A 71 -9.22 11.73 -2.45
CA GLU A 71 -10.12 11.19 -3.49
C GLU A 71 -9.49 10.10 -4.34
N GLY A 72 -8.18 10.17 -4.57
CA GLY A 72 -7.49 9.19 -5.42
C GLY A 72 -7.29 7.83 -4.75
N HIS A 73 -7.79 7.61 -3.54
CA HIS A 73 -7.62 6.36 -2.82
C HIS A 73 -8.31 5.19 -3.51
N ILE A 74 -7.53 4.17 -3.83
CA ILE A 74 -8.04 2.96 -4.48
C ILE A 74 -8.01 1.76 -3.53
N CYS A 75 -7.00 1.66 -2.66
CA CYS A 75 -6.80 0.53 -1.76
C CYS A 75 -6.02 0.93 -0.51
N GLY A 76 -6.19 0.12 0.53
CA GLY A 76 -5.35 0.07 1.71
C GLY A 76 -4.09 -0.78 1.51
N GLY A 77 -3.24 -0.77 2.53
CA GLY A 77 -2.03 -1.58 2.60
C GLY A 77 -1.31 -1.39 3.92
N ALA A 78 -0.16 -2.04 4.06
CA ALA A 78 0.68 -1.97 5.24
C ALA A 78 2.14 -1.68 4.87
N VAL A 79 2.77 -0.74 5.58
CA VAL A 79 4.22 -0.54 5.57
C VAL A 79 4.88 -1.73 6.27
N ILE A 80 5.77 -2.43 5.59
CA ILE A 80 6.43 -3.64 6.11
C ILE A 80 7.95 -3.51 6.21
N ALA A 81 8.53 -2.50 5.56
CA ALA A 81 9.93 -2.13 5.67
C ALA A 81 10.12 -0.64 5.34
N PRO A 82 11.31 -0.05 5.54
CA PRO A 82 11.55 1.39 5.38
C PRO A 82 11.03 2.00 4.07
N SER A 83 11.15 1.29 2.94
CA SER A 83 10.64 1.76 1.65
C SER A 83 9.64 0.80 1.01
N VAL A 84 8.93 -0.01 1.79
CA VAL A 84 8.14 -1.13 1.26
C VAL A 84 6.74 -1.15 1.85
N VAL A 85 5.76 -1.17 0.97
CA VAL A 85 4.34 -1.35 1.30
C VAL A 85 3.81 -2.62 0.65
N LEU A 86 3.12 -3.45 1.44
CA LEU A 86 2.30 -4.55 0.91
C LEU A 86 0.86 -4.09 0.69
N THR A 87 0.28 -4.55 -0.40
CA THR A 87 -1.13 -4.40 -0.77
C THR A 87 -1.54 -5.62 -1.60
N VAL A 88 -2.72 -5.59 -2.21
CA VAL A 88 -3.22 -6.66 -3.07
C VAL A 88 -2.99 -6.35 -4.56
N ALA A 89 -2.78 -7.39 -5.37
CA ALA A 89 -2.33 -7.25 -6.76
C ALA A 89 -3.37 -6.61 -7.68
N HIS A 90 -4.66 -6.87 -7.44
CA HIS A 90 -5.73 -6.32 -8.24
C HIS A 90 -5.81 -4.79 -8.15
N CYS A 91 -5.36 -4.18 -7.03
CA CYS A 91 -5.27 -2.72 -6.88
C CYS A 91 -4.27 -2.09 -7.85
N ILE A 92 -3.15 -2.79 -8.08
CA ILE A 92 -2.10 -2.33 -9.00
C ILE A 92 -2.29 -2.87 -10.42
N HIS A 93 -3.44 -3.50 -10.70
CA HIS A 93 -3.83 -3.95 -12.04
C HIS A 93 -4.70 -2.88 -12.72
N ASN A 94 -4.38 -2.58 -13.97
CA ASN A 94 -5.20 -1.74 -14.83
C ASN A 94 -6.08 -2.64 -15.71
N TYR A 95 -7.37 -2.71 -15.37
CA TYR A 95 -8.35 -3.55 -16.08
C TYR A 95 -8.71 -3.03 -17.48
N GLN A 96 -8.41 -1.76 -17.81
CA GLN A 96 -8.64 -1.23 -19.16
C GLN A 96 -7.53 -1.71 -20.11
N THR A 97 -6.28 -1.65 -19.67
CA THR A 97 -5.12 -2.07 -20.47
C THR A 97 -4.74 -3.53 -20.28
N GLN A 98 -5.33 -4.21 -19.28
CA GLN A 98 -4.99 -5.58 -18.86
C GLN A 98 -3.51 -5.74 -18.47
N THR A 99 -2.90 -4.68 -17.94
CA THR A 99 -1.49 -4.65 -17.51
C THR A 99 -1.35 -4.17 -16.07
N SER A 100 -0.16 -4.30 -15.50
CA SER A 100 0.15 -3.59 -14.25
C SER A 100 0.14 -2.08 -14.47
N ARG A 101 -0.35 -1.33 -13.48
CA ARG A 101 -0.24 0.12 -13.41
C ARG A 101 1.23 0.51 -13.40
N HIS A 102 1.56 1.60 -14.09
CA HIS A 102 2.88 2.17 -14.05
C HIS A 102 3.14 2.82 -12.68
N PRO A 103 4.34 2.72 -12.08
CA PRO A 103 4.66 3.34 -10.79
C PRO A 103 4.29 4.83 -10.69
N ALA A 104 4.49 5.59 -11.76
CA ALA A 104 4.15 7.01 -11.81
C ALA A 104 2.63 7.32 -11.73
N GLU A 105 1.77 6.34 -11.95
CA GLU A 105 0.32 6.48 -11.72
C GLU A 105 -0.02 6.43 -10.24
N LEU A 106 0.89 5.97 -9.39
CA LEU A 106 0.64 5.65 -7.99
C LEU A 106 1.41 6.58 -7.06
N LYS A 107 0.78 6.89 -5.93
CA LYS A 107 1.43 7.44 -4.75
C LYS A 107 0.91 6.75 -3.50
N VAL A 108 1.69 6.81 -2.44
CA VAL A 108 1.32 6.25 -1.13
C VAL A 108 1.24 7.37 -0.11
N VAL A 109 0.14 7.42 0.62
CA VAL A 109 -0.07 8.34 1.74
C VAL A 109 -0.11 7.55 3.05
N MET A 110 0.66 7.98 4.05
CA MET A 110 0.81 7.32 5.35
C MET A 110 0.82 8.36 6.47
N GLY A 111 0.57 7.91 7.70
CA GLY A 111 0.74 8.74 8.90
C GLY A 111 -0.44 9.63 9.25
N THR A 112 -1.60 9.38 8.66
CA THR A 112 -2.87 10.05 8.96
C THR A 112 -3.98 9.02 9.19
N LEU A 113 -4.89 9.31 10.13
CA LEU A 113 -6.10 8.51 10.36
C LEU A 113 -7.26 8.99 9.49
N ASN A 114 -7.27 10.27 9.12
CA ASN A 114 -8.31 10.84 8.29
C ASN A 114 -7.82 10.88 6.84
N ARG A 115 -8.52 10.15 5.95
CA ARG A 115 -8.11 10.00 4.55
C ARG A 115 -7.98 11.34 3.81
N TYR A 116 -8.80 12.32 4.18
CA TYR A 116 -8.87 13.64 3.55
C TYR A 116 -8.04 14.71 4.24
N GLN A 117 -7.40 14.40 5.36
CA GLN A 117 -6.57 15.36 6.09
C GLN A 117 -5.08 15.06 5.90
N ARG A 118 -4.35 16.15 5.67
CA ARG A 118 -2.90 16.18 5.61
C ARG A 118 -2.40 17.11 6.69
N ASP A 119 -1.56 16.59 7.57
CA ASP A 119 -0.84 17.36 8.59
C ASP A 119 0.68 17.33 8.35
N GLU A 120 1.44 17.88 9.29
CA GLU A 120 2.91 17.94 9.24
C GLU A 120 3.58 16.55 9.33
N HIS A 121 2.87 15.54 9.85
CA HIS A 121 3.36 14.17 9.99
C HIS A 121 2.87 13.27 8.84
N THR A 122 2.07 13.78 7.92
CA THR A 122 1.55 12.98 6.82
C THR A 122 2.60 12.82 5.72
N LEU A 123 3.02 11.58 5.47
CA LEU A 123 3.98 11.24 4.43
C LEU A 123 3.25 10.98 3.11
N VAL A 124 3.65 11.68 2.04
CA VAL A 124 3.15 11.48 0.67
C VAL A 124 4.32 11.12 -0.23
N TYR A 125 4.47 9.84 -0.55
CA TYR A 125 5.63 9.30 -1.26
C TYR A 125 5.22 8.80 -2.64
N GLY A 126 6.03 9.11 -3.65
CA GLY A 126 5.97 8.47 -4.97
C GLY A 126 6.38 7.00 -4.93
N VAL A 127 6.05 6.28 -6.00
CA VAL A 127 6.37 4.86 -6.19
C VAL A 127 7.43 4.70 -7.27
N THR A 128 8.47 3.90 -6.98
CA THR A 128 9.53 3.59 -7.95
C THR A 128 9.28 2.29 -8.69
N HIS A 129 8.79 1.28 -7.97
CA HIS A 129 8.54 -0.05 -8.52
C HIS A 129 7.28 -0.66 -7.92
N VAL A 130 6.61 -1.48 -8.72
CA VAL A 130 5.54 -2.35 -8.27
C VAL A 130 5.86 -3.78 -8.66
N HIS A 131 5.62 -4.73 -7.76
CA HIS A 131 5.80 -6.15 -8.01
C HIS A 131 4.52 -6.89 -7.66
N ARG A 132 4.17 -7.87 -8.50
CA ARG A 132 3.15 -8.88 -8.22
C ARG A 132 3.64 -10.25 -8.69
N PRO A 133 3.15 -11.35 -8.13
CA PRO A 133 3.42 -12.68 -8.66
C PRO A 133 3.03 -12.77 -10.14
N ARG A 134 3.82 -13.50 -10.93
CA ARG A 134 3.48 -13.80 -12.33
C ARG A 134 2.26 -14.72 -12.43
N THR A 135 2.00 -15.46 -11.36
CA THR A 135 0.87 -16.38 -11.20
C THR A 135 -0.42 -15.68 -10.77
N PHE A 136 -0.37 -14.38 -10.42
CA PHE A 136 -1.57 -13.60 -10.11
C PHE A 136 -2.61 -13.72 -11.22
N ASN A 137 -3.81 -14.15 -10.84
CA ASN A 137 -4.93 -14.36 -11.75
C ASN A 137 -6.04 -13.36 -11.44
N THR A 138 -6.36 -12.49 -12.40
CA THR A 138 -7.37 -11.43 -12.25
C THR A 138 -8.81 -11.93 -12.13
N HIS A 139 -9.08 -13.19 -12.48
CA HIS A 139 -10.42 -13.79 -12.40
C HIS A 139 -10.63 -14.52 -11.09
N SER A 140 -9.69 -15.39 -10.70
CA SER A 140 -9.80 -16.15 -9.44
C SER A 140 -9.31 -15.37 -8.23
N LEU A 141 -8.54 -14.30 -8.44
CA LEU A 141 -7.80 -13.58 -7.40
C LEU A 141 -6.83 -14.49 -6.62
N HIS A 142 -6.31 -15.54 -7.26
CA HIS A 142 -5.19 -16.30 -6.71
C HIS A 142 -3.90 -15.49 -6.84
N ASP A 143 -3.01 -15.63 -5.85
CA ASP A 143 -1.77 -14.88 -5.72
C ASP A 143 -1.98 -13.35 -5.76
N ASP A 144 -3.08 -12.88 -5.17
CA ASP A 144 -3.50 -11.47 -5.16
C ASP A 144 -2.71 -10.61 -4.17
N ILE A 145 -1.38 -10.66 -4.26
CA ILE A 145 -0.47 -9.87 -3.43
C ILE A 145 0.43 -8.97 -4.27
N ALA A 146 0.72 -7.77 -3.77
CA ALA A 146 1.63 -6.84 -4.41
C ALA A 146 2.54 -6.12 -3.42
N ILE A 147 3.73 -5.79 -3.92
CA ILE A 147 4.72 -4.93 -3.27
C ILE A 147 4.78 -3.61 -4.02
N ILE A 148 4.78 -2.52 -3.26
CA ILE A 148 5.05 -1.16 -3.72
C ILE A 148 6.36 -0.71 -3.08
N MET A 149 7.34 -0.34 -3.92
CA MET A 149 8.61 0.24 -3.49
C MET A 149 8.52 1.77 -3.51
N LEU A 150 8.69 2.39 -2.35
CA LEU A 150 8.62 3.84 -2.17
C LEU A 150 9.87 4.53 -2.73
N GLU A 151 9.73 5.81 -3.10
CA GLU A 151 10.83 6.62 -3.65
C GLU A 151 11.95 6.98 -2.67
N ARG A 152 11.70 6.83 -1.36
CA ARG A 152 12.65 7.05 -0.27
C ARG A 152 12.25 6.26 0.97
N ASP A 153 13.20 6.09 1.88
CA ASP A 153 12.98 5.45 3.17
C ASP A 153 12.14 6.33 4.10
N ILE A 154 11.21 5.70 4.83
CA ILE A 154 10.53 6.28 5.97
C ILE A 154 11.57 6.52 7.07
N PRO A 155 11.64 7.73 7.66
CA PRO A 155 12.57 8.02 8.74
C PRO A 155 12.40 7.05 9.92
N PRO A 156 13.48 6.44 10.47
CA PRO A 156 13.36 5.44 11.53
C PRO A 156 12.62 5.92 12.80
N ALA A 157 12.67 7.23 13.08
CA ALA A 157 12.02 7.85 14.25
C ALA A 157 10.78 8.68 13.86
N HIS A 158 10.12 8.35 12.75
CA HIS A 158 8.91 9.06 12.33
C HIS A 158 7.78 8.87 13.37
N PRO A 159 7.07 9.94 13.78
CA PRO A 159 6.12 9.88 14.90
C PRO A 159 4.85 9.10 14.58
N THR A 160 4.42 9.10 13.31
CA THR A 160 3.13 8.52 12.89
C THR A 160 3.22 7.40 11.86
N VAL A 161 4.43 6.97 11.49
CA VAL A 161 4.61 5.90 10.49
C VAL A 161 5.70 4.95 10.93
N LYS A 162 5.38 3.65 11.02
CA LYS A 162 6.33 2.60 11.39
C LYS A 162 6.02 1.30 10.63
N PRO A 163 7.04 0.59 10.13
CA PRO A 163 6.84 -0.74 9.58
C PRO A 163 6.24 -1.72 10.59
N ILE A 164 5.29 -2.54 10.16
CA ILE A 164 4.79 -3.70 10.91
C ILE A 164 5.61 -4.95 10.56
N THR A 165 5.77 -5.85 11.54
CA THR A 165 6.44 -7.14 11.30
C THR A 165 5.50 -8.10 10.57
N LEU A 166 6.02 -8.93 9.68
CA LEU A 166 5.25 -9.99 9.03
C LEU A 166 5.11 -11.21 9.94
N SER A 167 3.92 -11.81 10.00
CA SER A 167 3.78 -13.17 10.53
C SER A 167 4.14 -14.17 9.43
N LEU A 168 5.32 -14.77 9.53
CA LEU A 168 5.79 -15.79 8.57
C LEU A 168 5.34 -17.21 8.94
N THR A 169 4.71 -17.37 10.10
CA THR A 169 4.06 -18.61 10.52
C THR A 169 2.70 -18.70 9.86
N ALA A 170 2.45 -19.82 9.17
CA ALA A 170 1.17 -20.07 8.55
C ALA A 170 0.03 -19.98 9.58
N LEU A 171 -1.05 -19.30 9.23
CA LEU A 171 -2.33 -19.32 9.97
C LEU A 171 -3.00 -20.72 9.98
N ARG A 172 -2.24 -21.77 9.67
CA ARG A 172 -2.71 -23.14 9.55
C ARG A 172 -2.87 -23.76 10.94
N ASN A 173 -4.10 -24.17 11.21
CA ASN A 173 -4.51 -25.06 12.30
C ASN A 173 -4.75 -24.45 13.68
N VAL A 174 -5.20 -23.19 13.78
CA VAL A 174 -5.98 -22.81 14.97
C VAL A 174 -7.34 -23.49 14.85
N LYS A 175 -7.47 -24.69 15.43
CA LYS A 175 -8.78 -25.33 15.64
C LYS A 175 -9.56 -24.48 16.65
N VAL A 176 -10.28 -23.47 16.17
CA VAL A 176 -11.31 -22.82 16.99
C VAL A 176 -12.43 -23.83 17.11
N SER A 177 -12.46 -24.52 18.27
CA SER A 177 -13.53 -25.44 18.62
C SER A 177 -14.83 -24.64 18.68
N GLU A 178 -15.81 -25.00 17.86
CA GLU A 178 -17.14 -24.36 17.78
C GLU A 178 -17.93 -24.42 19.10
N THR A 179 -17.40 -25.07 20.14
CA THR A 179 -18.07 -25.30 21.43
C THR A 179 -17.62 -24.38 22.57
N MET A 180 -16.69 -23.44 22.38
CA MET A 180 -16.18 -22.58 23.47
C MET A 180 -16.33 -21.08 23.12
N ALA A 181 -17.58 -20.63 23.02
CA ALA A 181 -17.93 -19.31 22.49
C ALA A 181 -17.58 -18.10 23.38
N ASP A 182 -17.19 -18.26 24.66
CA ASP A 182 -16.99 -17.09 25.55
C ASP A 182 -15.57 -16.86 26.08
N ASP A 183 -14.73 -17.90 26.23
CA ASP A 183 -13.40 -17.75 26.86
C ASP A 183 -12.21 -17.89 25.90
N ALA A 184 -12.34 -18.64 24.80
CA ALA A 184 -11.28 -18.75 23.78
C ALA A 184 -11.21 -17.51 22.86
N VAL A 185 -12.32 -16.77 22.74
CA VAL A 185 -12.42 -15.51 21.98
C VAL A 185 -11.56 -14.40 22.59
N LYS A 186 -11.12 -14.52 23.84
CA LYS A 186 -10.27 -13.53 24.53
C LYS A 186 -8.79 -13.61 24.15
N GLN A 187 -8.32 -14.64 23.44
CA GLN A 187 -6.88 -14.87 23.23
C GLN A 187 -6.35 -14.61 21.81
N HIS A 188 -7.21 -14.53 20.78
CA HIS A 188 -6.80 -14.28 19.39
C HIS A 188 -7.60 -13.11 18.82
N LYS A 189 -7.22 -11.88 19.21
CA LYS A 189 -7.92 -10.67 18.79
C LYS A 189 -7.36 -10.23 17.43
N LEU A 190 -7.93 -10.76 16.35
CA LEU A 190 -7.64 -10.25 15.02
C LEU A 190 -8.28 -8.86 14.86
N VAL A 191 -7.52 -7.93 14.31
CA VAL A 191 -7.94 -6.56 14.07
C VAL A 191 -7.80 -6.23 12.59
N VAL A 192 -8.83 -5.62 12.02
CA VAL A 192 -8.78 -5.05 10.67
C VAL A 192 -8.92 -3.55 10.77
N THR A 193 -8.05 -2.81 10.07
CA THR A 193 -8.14 -1.35 9.95
C THR A 193 -8.48 -0.92 8.52
N SER A 194 -9.52 -0.12 8.35
CA SER A 194 -10.07 0.24 7.05
C SER A 194 -10.67 1.64 7.03
N TRP A 195 -10.51 2.37 5.93
CA TRP A 195 -11.23 3.64 5.68
C TRP A 195 -12.62 3.43 5.09
N LEU A 196 -13.06 2.17 4.98
CA LEU A 196 -14.34 1.75 4.45
C LEU A 196 -14.71 2.29 3.06
N VAL A 197 -15.65 1.59 2.44
CA VAL A 197 -16.35 2.00 1.24
C VAL A 197 -17.83 1.76 1.50
N THR A 198 -18.63 2.82 1.50
CA THR A 198 -20.08 2.69 1.68
C THR A 198 -20.70 1.91 0.52
N LYS A 199 -21.97 1.53 0.65
CA LYS A 199 -22.73 0.83 -0.41
C LYS A 199 -22.81 1.66 -1.70
N GLU A 200 -22.86 2.98 -1.56
CA GLU A 200 -22.88 3.96 -2.64
C GLU A 200 -21.48 4.20 -3.23
N HIS A 201 -20.48 3.42 -2.79
CA HIS A 201 -19.08 3.54 -3.17
C HIS A 201 -18.47 4.88 -2.74
N LEU A 202 -19.10 5.53 -1.76
CA LEU A 202 -18.55 6.71 -1.14
C LEU A 202 -17.54 6.28 -0.09
N PRO A 203 -16.34 6.84 -0.10
CA PRO A 203 -15.29 6.35 0.76
C PRO A 203 -15.43 7.06 2.13
N TYR A 204 -15.19 6.38 3.26
CA TYR A 204 -15.40 6.98 4.60
C TYR A 204 -14.17 7.75 5.12
N THR A 205 -14.37 8.84 5.87
CA THR A 205 -13.31 9.79 6.21
C THR A 205 -12.30 9.23 7.22
N GLN A 206 -12.79 8.71 8.33
CA GLN A 206 -11.98 8.30 9.48
C GLN A 206 -11.58 6.83 9.37
N LEU A 207 -10.33 6.50 9.71
CA LEU A 207 -9.88 5.12 9.78
C LEU A 207 -10.58 4.42 10.93
N MET A 208 -11.18 3.26 10.64
CA MET A 208 -11.92 2.46 11.61
C MET A 208 -11.16 1.16 11.89
N SER A 209 -11.35 0.64 13.10
CA SER A 209 -10.80 -0.61 13.61
C SER A 209 -11.93 -1.57 13.94
N PHE A 210 -11.83 -2.80 13.44
CA PHE A 210 -12.84 -3.85 13.58
C PHE A 210 -12.23 -5.10 14.20
N ASN A 211 -12.98 -5.74 15.09
CA ASN A 211 -12.60 -7.05 15.60
C ASN A 211 -13.07 -8.14 14.64
N ALA A 212 -12.17 -9.07 14.36
CA ALA A 212 -12.41 -10.21 13.50
C ALA A 212 -11.95 -11.51 14.16
N THR A 213 -12.28 -12.63 13.54
CA THR A 213 -11.83 -13.96 13.91
C THR A 213 -11.52 -14.78 12.66
N GLN A 214 -10.60 -15.73 12.80
CA GLN A 214 -10.35 -16.69 11.74
C GLN A 214 -11.46 -17.75 11.74
N LEU A 215 -12.01 -18.02 10.57
CA LEU A 215 -13.00 -19.06 10.35
C LEU A 215 -12.36 -20.28 9.69
N SER A 216 -13.06 -21.41 9.72
CA SER A 216 -12.60 -22.60 9.03
C SER A 216 -12.57 -22.33 7.52
N GLY A 217 -11.54 -22.85 6.83
CA GLY A 217 -11.47 -22.76 5.38
C GLY A 217 -12.68 -23.38 4.68
N GLN A 218 -13.34 -24.36 5.32
CA GLN A 218 -14.58 -24.95 4.81
C GLN A 218 -15.71 -23.91 4.67
N LYS A 219 -15.86 -22.98 5.63
CA LYS A 219 -16.89 -21.93 5.52
C LYS A 219 -16.70 -21.06 4.28
N CYS A 220 -15.46 -20.72 3.95
CA CYS A 220 -15.16 -20.00 2.72
C CYS A 220 -15.26 -20.90 1.48
N ALA A 221 -14.84 -22.16 1.54
CA ALA A 221 -15.00 -23.11 0.43
C ALA A 221 -16.48 -23.32 0.07
N ASP A 222 -17.38 -23.39 1.06
CA ASP A 222 -18.83 -23.52 0.85
C ASP A 222 -19.42 -22.28 0.15
N LYS A 223 -18.90 -21.09 0.46
CA LYS A 223 -19.36 -19.82 -0.11
C LYS A 223 -18.75 -19.51 -1.49
N TYR A 224 -17.45 -19.68 -1.62
CA TYR A 224 -16.66 -19.25 -2.78
C TYR A 224 -16.32 -20.40 -3.75
N GLY A 225 -16.59 -21.65 -3.36
CA GLY A 225 -16.31 -22.82 -4.18
C GLY A 225 -14.83 -22.92 -4.55
N GLN A 226 -14.57 -23.10 -5.84
CA GLN A 226 -13.22 -23.28 -6.40
C GLN A 226 -12.37 -21.99 -6.39
N ILE A 227 -12.96 -20.84 -6.04
CA ILE A 227 -12.21 -19.58 -5.90
C ILE A 227 -11.40 -19.58 -4.61
N TYR A 228 -11.89 -20.24 -3.55
CA TYR A 228 -11.17 -20.31 -2.28
C TYR A 228 -9.96 -21.25 -2.39
N GLY A 229 -8.77 -20.72 -2.09
CA GLY A 229 -7.51 -21.44 -2.23
C GLY A 229 -6.60 -21.40 -1.00
N PRO A 230 -5.46 -22.10 -1.07
CA PRO A 230 -4.47 -22.20 0.02
C PRO A 230 -3.69 -20.90 0.28
N ASP A 231 -3.81 -19.92 -0.61
CA ASP A 231 -3.29 -18.55 -0.53
C ASP A 231 -4.28 -17.58 0.12
N MET A 232 -5.44 -18.08 0.56
CA MET A 232 -6.49 -17.29 1.20
C MET A 232 -6.73 -17.73 2.66
N VAL A 233 -7.11 -16.76 3.48
CA VAL A 233 -7.56 -16.91 4.87
C VAL A 233 -9.05 -16.59 4.93
N CYS A 234 -9.81 -17.46 5.58
CA CYS A 234 -11.22 -17.22 5.85
C CYS A 234 -11.39 -16.40 7.13
N VAL A 235 -12.00 -15.22 7.04
CA VAL A 235 -12.14 -14.27 8.15
C VAL A 235 -13.61 -13.93 8.36
N GLY A 236 -14.03 -13.85 9.61
CA GLY A 236 -15.35 -13.39 10.02
C GLY A 236 -15.26 -12.15 10.92
N TYR A 237 -16.15 -11.18 10.72
CA TYR A 237 -16.26 -10.03 11.61
C TYR A 237 -17.10 -10.34 12.85
N LEU A 238 -16.79 -9.70 13.98
CA LEU A 238 -17.52 -9.92 15.24
C LEU A 238 -18.61 -8.85 15.46
N GLY A 239 -19.73 -9.25 16.04
CA GLY A 239 -20.83 -8.39 16.45
C GLY A 239 -22.11 -8.52 15.62
N SER A 240 -23.16 -7.78 16.01
CA SER A 240 -24.51 -7.87 15.43
C SER A 240 -24.59 -7.46 13.96
N GLN A 241 -23.56 -6.81 13.43
CA GLN A 241 -23.51 -6.21 12.09
C GLN A 241 -22.28 -6.68 11.29
N ALA A 242 -21.84 -7.91 11.56
CA ALA A 242 -20.70 -8.54 10.88
C ALA A 242 -20.84 -8.55 9.36
N GLN A 243 -22.05 -8.84 8.84
CA GLN A 243 -22.35 -8.85 7.41
C GLN A 243 -22.16 -7.47 6.76
N GLU A 244 -22.70 -6.42 7.38
CA GLU A 244 -22.56 -5.06 6.84
C GLU A 244 -21.10 -4.59 6.93
N THR A 245 -20.41 -4.94 8.01
CA THR A 245 -18.98 -4.66 8.19
C THR A 245 -18.14 -5.33 7.11
N ALA A 246 -18.37 -6.62 6.84
CA ALA A 246 -17.67 -7.40 5.82
C ALA A 246 -17.75 -6.78 4.42
N CYS A 247 -18.90 -6.23 4.05
CA CYS A 247 -19.11 -5.62 2.74
C CYS A 247 -18.32 -4.31 2.56
N GLN A 248 -18.24 -3.50 3.61
CA GLN A 248 -17.82 -2.10 3.48
C GLN A 248 -16.31 -1.91 3.62
N GLN A 249 -15.49 -2.95 3.55
CA GLN A 249 -14.03 -2.82 3.73
C GLN A 249 -13.34 -2.44 2.41
N ASP A 250 -12.28 -1.62 2.52
CA ASP A 250 -11.37 -1.37 1.40
C ASP A 250 -10.49 -2.59 1.11
N ALA A 251 -10.13 -2.76 -0.16
CA ALA A 251 -9.20 -3.80 -0.58
C ALA A 251 -7.80 -3.47 -0.07
N GLY A 252 -7.01 -4.49 0.27
CA GLY A 252 -5.70 -4.31 0.87
C GLY A 252 -5.71 -3.89 2.35
N ALA A 253 -6.88 -3.80 3.00
CA ALA A 253 -6.98 -3.55 4.43
C ALA A 253 -6.18 -4.61 5.23
N PRO A 254 -5.27 -4.20 6.13
CA PRO A 254 -4.45 -5.14 6.88
C PRO A 254 -5.24 -5.86 7.98
N LEU A 255 -5.03 -7.17 8.07
CA LEU A 255 -5.44 -8.03 9.19
C LEU A 255 -4.23 -8.28 10.08
N VAL A 256 -4.34 -7.89 11.35
CA VAL A 256 -3.25 -7.86 12.32
C VAL A 256 -3.61 -8.61 13.59
N GLU A 257 -2.62 -9.26 14.18
CA GLU A 257 -2.65 -9.92 15.48
C GLU A 257 -1.31 -9.65 16.16
N ASN A 258 -1.33 -9.22 17.42
CA ASN A 258 -0.11 -8.99 18.22
C ASN A 258 0.96 -8.13 17.50
N ASN A 259 0.52 -7.08 16.79
CA ASN A 259 1.39 -6.20 15.99
C ASN A 259 2.18 -6.91 14.87
N GLN A 260 1.63 -8.00 14.34
CA GLN A 260 2.12 -8.69 13.16
C GLN A 260 1.08 -8.67 12.05
N LEU A 261 1.50 -8.46 10.81
CA LEU A 261 0.64 -8.54 9.64
C LEU A 261 0.46 -10.01 9.23
N LEU A 262 -0.79 -10.47 9.16
CA LEU A 262 -1.13 -11.84 8.80
C LEU A 262 -1.71 -11.94 7.41
N ALA A 263 -2.58 -11.00 7.04
CA ALA A 263 -3.29 -11.05 5.78
C ALA A 263 -3.70 -9.66 5.29
N LEU A 264 -4.10 -9.56 4.03
CA LEU A 264 -4.64 -8.34 3.42
C LEU A 264 -6.01 -8.62 2.83
N ASN A 265 -6.98 -7.74 3.04
CA ASN A 265 -8.34 -7.95 2.53
C ASN A 265 -8.35 -8.04 1.00
N GLY A 266 -8.77 -9.19 0.45
CA GLY A 266 -8.86 -9.39 -1.01
C GLY A 266 -10.10 -8.71 -1.63
N LYS A 267 -11.05 -8.26 -0.81
CA LYS A 267 -12.33 -7.64 -1.21
C LYS A 267 -13.07 -8.44 -2.30
N GLN A 268 -13.51 -9.64 -1.94
CA GLN A 268 -14.29 -10.53 -2.81
C GLN A 268 -15.76 -10.66 -2.40
N SER A 269 -16.35 -9.63 -1.78
CA SER A 269 -17.78 -9.65 -1.45
C SER A 269 -18.62 -9.27 -2.69
N VAL A 270 -18.90 -10.26 -3.53
CA VAL A 270 -19.68 -10.12 -4.77
C VAL A 270 -21.16 -9.79 -4.49
N ASP A 271 -21.69 -10.16 -3.32
CA ASP A 271 -23.08 -9.91 -2.94
C ASP A 271 -23.21 -9.37 -1.51
N CYS A 272 -23.28 -8.04 -1.42
CA CYS A 272 -23.48 -7.32 -0.17
C CYS A 272 -24.93 -7.28 0.34
N LYS A 273 -25.88 -7.98 -0.30
CA LYS A 273 -27.30 -7.88 0.07
C LYS A 273 -27.73 -8.87 1.16
N SER A 274 -27.02 -9.99 1.34
CA SER A 274 -27.34 -10.96 2.41
C SER A 274 -26.23 -11.91 2.85
N ASN A 275 -25.14 -12.07 2.07
CA ASN A 275 -24.08 -13.08 2.33
C ASN A 275 -22.67 -12.47 2.21
N ALA A 276 -22.40 -11.35 2.86
CA ALA A 276 -21.11 -10.67 2.83
C ALA A 276 -20.03 -11.37 3.67
N ASP A 277 -20.40 -12.08 4.73
CA ASP A 277 -19.53 -12.88 5.60
C ASP A 277 -19.66 -14.39 5.28
N PRO A 278 -18.60 -15.22 5.34
CA PRO A 278 -17.20 -14.88 5.63
C PRO A 278 -16.52 -14.13 4.48
N VAL A 279 -15.39 -13.47 4.75
CA VAL A 279 -14.57 -12.73 3.77
C VAL A 279 -13.23 -13.44 3.55
N THR A 280 -12.73 -13.43 2.32
CA THR A 280 -11.39 -13.90 1.97
C THR A 280 -10.34 -12.80 2.12
N PHE A 281 -9.26 -13.14 2.80
CA PHE A 281 -8.05 -12.33 2.90
C PHE A 281 -6.90 -13.08 2.23
N VAL A 282 -5.93 -12.34 1.68
CA VAL A 282 -4.71 -12.88 1.07
C VAL A 282 -3.70 -13.21 2.18
N ASP A 283 -3.30 -14.48 2.28
CA ASP A 283 -2.38 -14.98 3.31
C ASP A 283 -0.95 -14.49 3.08
N VAL A 284 -0.45 -13.58 3.92
CA VAL A 284 0.92 -13.05 3.79
C VAL A 284 1.97 -14.13 3.98
N SER A 285 1.72 -15.11 4.87
CA SER A 285 2.65 -16.19 5.15
C SER A 285 2.82 -17.13 3.94
N HIS A 286 1.74 -17.33 3.15
CA HIS A 286 1.80 -18.11 1.91
C HIS A 286 2.80 -17.51 0.92
N HIS A 287 2.88 -16.19 0.87
CA HIS A 287 3.75 -15.46 -0.05
C HIS A 287 5.09 -15.02 0.55
N ALA A 288 5.41 -15.45 1.78
CA ALA A 288 6.59 -15.02 2.54
C ALA A 288 7.90 -15.09 1.73
N ASN A 289 8.17 -16.22 1.08
CA ASN A 289 9.39 -16.41 0.30
C ASN A 289 9.48 -15.42 -0.87
N TRP A 290 8.38 -15.22 -1.59
CA TRP A 290 8.31 -14.26 -2.69
C TRP A 290 8.48 -12.82 -2.19
N ILE A 291 7.87 -12.48 -1.06
CA ILE A 291 8.02 -11.16 -0.43
C ILE A 291 9.49 -10.91 -0.10
N LEU A 292 10.12 -11.81 0.67
CA LEU A 292 11.51 -11.66 1.13
C LEU A 292 12.50 -11.58 -0.04
N GLU A 293 12.28 -12.36 -1.10
CA GLU A 293 13.11 -12.31 -2.31
C GLU A 293 13.02 -10.93 -3.00
N LYS A 294 11.84 -10.33 -3.06
CA LYS A 294 11.62 -9.07 -3.79
C LYS A 294 12.06 -7.84 -3.00
N ILE A 295 11.88 -7.83 -1.68
CA ILE A 295 12.14 -6.64 -0.86
C ILE A 295 13.62 -6.48 -0.49
N GLY A 296 14.42 -7.56 -0.50
CA GLY A 296 15.83 -7.50 -0.08
C GLY A 296 15.96 -7.02 1.38
N ASP A 297 16.74 -5.96 1.60
CA ASP A 297 16.89 -5.32 2.91
C ASP A 297 15.76 -4.32 3.24
N GLY A 298 14.80 -4.15 2.34
CA GLY A 298 13.63 -3.29 2.50
C GLY A 298 13.92 -1.79 2.44
N LYS A 299 15.10 -1.40 1.95
CA LYS A 299 15.51 0.00 1.81
C LYS A 299 15.52 0.46 0.35
N ASN A 300 15.32 1.75 0.18
CA ASN A 300 15.43 2.40 -1.11
C ASN A 300 16.93 2.49 -1.49
N CYS A 301 17.33 1.65 -2.43
CA CYS A 301 18.65 1.70 -3.05
C CYS A 301 18.60 2.52 -4.35
N ASN A 302 18.23 3.80 -4.29
CA ASN A 302 18.24 4.66 -5.48
C ASN A 302 19.65 4.69 -6.10
N SER A 303 19.81 3.95 -7.20
CA SER A 303 21.02 3.86 -8.01
C SER A 303 21.42 5.19 -8.66
N SER A 304 20.52 6.17 -8.63
CA SER A 304 20.70 7.53 -9.12
C SER A 304 21.97 8.21 -8.59
N ILE A 305 22.31 8.04 -7.30
CA ILE A 305 23.51 8.69 -6.73
C ILE A 305 24.79 8.09 -7.34
N TRP A 306 24.86 6.77 -7.44
CA TRP A 306 26.00 6.09 -8.05
C TRP A 306 26.06 6.32 -9.56
N GLY A 307 24.91 6.39 -10.23
CA GLY A 307 24.81 6.76 -11.64
C GLY A 307 25.26 8.20 -11.91
N MET A 308 24.86 9.15 -11.07
CA MET A 308 25.32 10.54 -11.14
C MET A 308 26.80 10.67 -10.82
N LEU A 309 27.31 9.96 -9.81
CA LEU A 309 28.75 9.93 -9.51
C LEU A 309 29.55 9.32 -10.66
N ALA A 310 29.09 8.20 -11.24
CA ALA A 310 29.72 7.58 -12.40
C ALA A 310 29.69 8.52 -13.61
N PHE A 311 28.57 9.21 -13.85
CA PHE A 311 28.45 10.21 -14.91
C PHE A 311 29.36 11.42 -14.68
N LEU A 312 29.45 11.92 -13.45
CA LEU A 312 30.37 13.01 -13.06
C LEU A 312 31.84 12.58 -13.23
N ILE A 313 32.20 11.37 -12.81
CA ILE A 313 33.55 10.83 -12.99
C ILE A 313 33.85 10.68 -14.49
N PHE A 314 32.91 10.15 -15.28
CA PHE A 314 33.05 9.99 -16.72
C PHE A 314 33.18 11.34 -17.45
N THR A 315 32.39 12.34 -17.07
CA THR A 315 32.47 13.69 -17.63
C THR A 315 33.77 14.39 -17.26
N ILE A 316 34.26 14.27 -16.02
CA ILE A 316 35.59 14.78 -15.62
C ILE A 316 36.70 14.06 -16.40
N TRP A 317 36.62 12.74 -16.55
CA TRP A 317 37.60 11.95 -17.28
C TRP A 317 37.66 12.33 -18.78
N THR A 318 36.51 12.49 -19.42
CA THR A 318 36.42 12.93 -20.83
C THR A 318 36.89 14.38 -21.00
N ALA A 319 36.59 15.28 -20.06
CA ALA A 319 37.10 16.66 -20.05
C ALA A 319 38.63 16.73 -19.93
N ARG A 320 39.24 15.85 -19.12
CA ARG A 320 40.71 15.76 -19.01
C ARG A 320 41.39 15.19 -20.26
N ARG A 321 40.69 14.33 -21.02
CA ARG A 321 41.23 13.70 -22.25
C ARG A 321 40.99 14.50 -23.54
N THR A 322 40.08 15.47 -23.51
CA THR A 322 39.85 16.35 -24.65
C THR A 322 40.96 17.41 -24.74
N LYS A 323 41.45 17.68 -25.96
CA LYS A 323 42.61 18.56 -26.25
C LYS A 323 42.47 20.02 -25.75
N TYR A 324 41.32 20.40 -25.19
CA TYR A 324 41.03 21.75 -24.71
C TYR A 324 41.67 22.09 -23.35
N PHE A 325 42.12 21.11 -22.56
CA PHE A 325 42.78 21.37 -21.27
C PHE A 325 44.30 21.61 -21.35
N LYS A 326 44.90 21.52 -22.54
CA LYS A 326 46.33 21.79 -22.75
C LYS A 326 46.68 23.28 -22.94
N PHE A 327 45.73 24.19 -22.79
CA PHE A 327 45.92 25.64 -23.01
C PHE A 327 45.82 26.50 -21.74
N TRP A 328 45.71 25.88 -20.56
CA TRP A 328 45.57 26.57 -19.28
C TRP A 328 46.50 25.96 -18.22
N LEU A 329 47.79 25.86 -18.56
CA LEU A 329 48.89 25.65 -17.63
C LEU A 329 50.11 26.44 -18.09
#